data_AF-A0A7J4I003-F1
#
_entry.id   AF-A0A7J4I003-F1
#
_cell.length_a   1.000
_cell.length_b   1.000
_cell.length_c   1.000
_cell.angle_alpha   90.00
_cell.angle_beta   90.00
_cell.angle_gamma   90.00
#
_symmetry.space_group_name_H-M   'P 1'
#
loop_
_entity.id
_entity.type
_entity.pdbx_description
1 polymer ?
#
loop_
_entity_poly.entity_id
_entity_poly.type
_entity_poly.pdbx_seq_one_letter_code
_entity_poly.pdbx_strand_id
1 'polypeptide(L)'
;MTKCYLCEKGVLKVKEVPYAVYGEPIGKFKGEVCEQCGETFFDEETSLEITEATKSKGLFGMGAKTKIGQAGTTLDIRLPKRIIDFLHLEKGKEVTMYPESKRKLVIEL
;
A
#
# COMPACT_ATOMS: atom_id res chain seq x y z
N MET A 1 11.88 -27.28 -12.04
CA MET A 1 12.12 -26.39 -10.89
C MET A 1 12.52 -25.03 -11.44
N THR A 2 11.72 -24.01 -11.20
CA THR A 2 11.97 -22.65 -11.67
C THR A 2 12.94 -21.98 -10.71
N LYS A 3 14.05 -21.45 -11.24
CA LYS A 3 14.99 -20.65 -10.45
C LYS A 3 14.40 -19.27 -10.22
N CYS A 4 14.72 -18.67 -9.08
CA CYS A 4 14.31 -17.30 -8.78
C CYS A 4 14.88 -16.33 -9.80
N TYR A 5 14.02 -15.51 -10.41
CA TYR A 5 14.39 -14.51 -11.41
C TYR A 5 15.22 -13.34 -10.84
N LEU A 6 15.29 -13.20 -9.51
CA LEU A 6 15.99 -12.11 -8.83
C LEU A 6 17.34 -12.52 -8.24
N CYS A 7 17.40 -13.66 -7.55
CA CYS A 7 18.65 -14.11 -6.93
C CYS A 7 19.39 -15.20 -7.71
N GLU A 8 18.75 -15.82 -8.71
CA GLU A 8 19.23 -16.92 -9.58
C GLU A 8 19.75 -18.19 -8.85
N LYS A 9 19.82 -18.15 -7.52
CA LYS A 9 20.38 -19.19 -6.65
C LYS A 9 19.30 -20.03 -5.98
N GLY A 10 18.15 -19.41 -5.65
CA GLY A 10 17.04 -20.08 -4.98
C GLY A 10 16.04 -20.75 -5.92
N VAL A 11 15.29 -21.70 -5.38
CA VAL A 11 14.17 -22.36 -6.08
C VAL A 11 12.85 -21.73 -5.66
N LEU A 12 11.96 -21.54 -6.62
CA LEU A 12 10.59 -21.06 -6.38
C LEU A 12 9.69 -22.22 -5.94
N LYS A 13 8.93 -22.01 -4.86
CA LYS A 13 7.90 -22.95 -4.40
C LYS A 13 6.56 -22.24 -4.31
N VAL A 14 5.53 -22.87 -4.87
CA VAL A 14 4.14 -22.39 -4.76
C VAL A 14 3.69 -22.50 -3.30
N LYS A 15 3.26 -21.38 -2.73
CA LYS A 15 2.69 -21.28 -1.38
C LYS A 15 1.54 -20.28 -1.39
N GLU A 16 0.61 -20.42 -0.46
CA GLU A 16 -0.36 -19.37 -0.18
C GLU A 16 0.29 -18.28 0.68
N VAL A 17 0.35 -17.07 0.14
CA VAL A 17 1.00 -15.92 0.78
C VAL A 17 -0.08 -14.93 1.22
N PRO A 18 -0.11 -14.52 2.50
CA PRO A 18 -0.99 -13.44 2.94
C PRO A 18 -0.54 -12.13 2.29
N TYR A 19 -1.48 -11.41 1.71
CA TYR A 19 -1.22 -10.12 1.06
C TYR A 19 -2.02 -9.02 1.76
N ALA A 20 -1.35 -7.94 2.11
CA ALA A 20 -1.94 -6.78 2.77
C ALA A 20 -1.53 -5.49 2.04
N VAL A 21 -2.44 -4.53 1.99
CA VAL A 21 -2.21 -3.21 1.38
C VAL A 21 -2.57 -2.15 2.40
N TYR A 22 -1.67 -1.20 2.63
CA TYR A 22 -1.80 -0.19 3.69
C TYR A 22 -2.05 -0.78 5.10
N GLY A 23 -1.55 -1.99 5.36
CA GLY A 23 -1.77 -2.70 6.63
C GLY A 23 -3.09 -3.47 6.71
N GLU A 24 -4.01 -3.28 5.75
CA GLU A 24 -5.26 -4.03 5.69
C GLU A 24 -5.05 -5.37 4.97
N PRO A 25 -5.39 -6.51 5.60
CA PRO A 25 -5.26 -7.81 4.96
C PRO A 25 -6.27 -7.93 3.83
N ILE A 26 -5.82 -8.16 2.60
CA ILE A 26 -6.69 -8.32 1.43
C ILE A 26 -7.13 -9.76 1.27
N GLY A 27 -6.22 -10.71 1.52
CA GLY A 27 -6.49 -12.13 1.40
C GLY A 27 -5.21 -12.96 1.41
N LYS A 28 -5.34 -14.23 1.07
CA LYS A 28 -4.22 -15.13 0.79
C LYS A 28 -4.29 -15.51 -0.68
N PHE A 29 -3.16 -15.45 -1.36
CA PHE A 29 -3.06 -15.67 -2.79
C PHE A 29 -1.96 -16.68 -3.09
N LYS A 30 -2.10 -17.44 -4.17
CA LYS A 30 -1.06 -18.40 -4.57
C LYS A 30 0.10 -17.65 -5.19
N GLY A 31 1.27 -17.74 -4.56
CA GLY A 31 2.49 -17.12 -5.02
C GLY A 31 3.64 -18.11 -5.08
N GLU A 32 4.54 -17.91 -6.02
CA GLU A 32 5.83 -18.56 -6.08
C GLU A 32 6.82 -17.84 -5.16
N VAL A 33 7.14 -18.45 -4.02
CA VAL A 33 8.07 -17.87 -3.04
C VAL A 33 9.45 -18.47 -3.21
N CYS A 34 10.48 -17.63 -3.32
CA CYS A 34 11.87 -18.06 -3.32
C CYS A 34 12.31 -18.49 -1.91
N GLU A 35 12.84 -19.71 -1.78
CA GLU A 35 13.32 -20.21 -0.48
C GLU A 35 14.59 -19.52 0.05
N GLN A 36 15.30 -18.76 -0.79
CA GLN A 36 16.57 -18.15 -0.42
C GLN A 36 16.46 -16.64 -0.15
N CYS A 37 15.81 -15.87 -1.02
CA CYS A 37 15.67 -14.42 -0.85
C CYS A 37 14.30 -13.99 -0.30
N GLY A 38 13.33 -14.90 -0.22
CA GLY A 38 11.98 -14.58 0.29
C GLY A 38 11.09 -13.82 -0.68
N GLU A 39 11.57 -13.54 -1.90
CA GLU A 39 10.80 -12.85 -2.93
C GLU A 39 9.58 -13.67 -3.34
N THR A 40 8.45 -13.00 -3.56
CA THR A 40 7.19 -13.64 -3.96
C THR A 40 6.79 -13.17 -5.35
N PHE A 41 6.57 -14.11 -6.25
CA PHE A 41 6.08 -13.86 -7.60
C PHE A 41 4.64 -14.33 -7.71
N PHE A 42 3.80 -13.53 -8.34
CA PHE A 42 2.41 -13.87 -8.63
C PHE A 42 2.26 -13.98 -10.15
N ASP A 43 1.51 -14.98 -10.62
CA ASP A 43 1.15 -15.07 -12.03
C ASP A 43 0.12 -13.98 -12.41
N GLU A 44 -0.20 -13.89 -13.71
CA GLU A 44 -1.11 -12.87 -14.24
C GLU A 44 -2.53 -13.01 -13.65
N GLU A 45 -3.04 -14.24 -13.57
CA GLU A 45 -4.39 -14.53 -13.04
C GLU A 45 -4.48 -14.12 -11.57
N THR A 46 -3.52 -14.55 -10.74
CA THR A 46 -3.45 -14.19 -9.33
C THR A 46 -3.25 -12.68 -9.13
N SER A 47 -2.47 -12.03 -9.99
CA SER A 47 -2.28 -10.58 -9.95
C SER A 47 -3.58 -9.82 -10.23
N LEU A 48 -4.41 -10.34 -11.14
CA LEU A 48 -5.76 -9.81 -11.41
C LEU A 48 -6.67 -10.03 -10.20
N GLU A 49 -6.66 -11.22 -9.58
CA GLU A 49 -7.41 -11.50 -8.35
C GLU A 49 -7.03 -10.57 -7.21
N ILE A 50 -5.73 -10.35 -6.97
CA ILE A 50 -5.21 -9.40 -5.98
C ILE A 50 -5.74 -8.00 -6.30
N THR A 51 -5.70 -7.60 -7.56
CA THR A 51 -6.16 -6.27 -8.00
C THR A 51 -7.66 -6.08 -7.75
N GLU A 52 -8.49 -7.05 -8.12
CA GLU A 52 -9.94 -7.00 -7.90
C GLU A 52 -10.29 -7.05 -6.40
N ALA A 53 -9.57 -7.86 -5.62
CA ALA A 53 -9.72 -7.88 -4.16
C ALA A 53 -9.31 -6.53 -3.51
N THR A 54 -8.30 -5.87 -4.07
CA THR A 54 -7.88 -4.53 -3.63
C THR A 54 -8.93 -3.47 -3.97
N LYS A 55 -9.53 -3.55 -5.18
CA LYS A 55 -10.61 -2.65 -5.61
C LYS A 55 -11.88 -2.85 -4.78
N SER A 56 -12.28 -4.09 -4.53
CA SER A 56 -13.51 -4.41 -3.76
C SER A 56 -13.43 -3.91 -2.32
N LYS A 57 -12.22 -3.84 -1.74
CA LYS A 57 -11.96 -3.23 -0.43
C LYS A 57 -11.76 -1.71 -0.48
N GLY A 58 -11.85 -1.08 -1.64
CA GLY A 58 -11.66 0.38 -1.80
C GLY A 58 -10.21 0.85 -1.59
N LEU A 59 -9.26 -0.07 -1.49
CA LEU A 59 -7.83 0.23 -1.26
C LEU A 59 -7.10 0.58 -2.57
N PHE A 60 -7.72 0.32 -3.71
CA PHE A 60 -7.08 0.54 -5.00
C PHE A 60 -6.96 2.04 -5.33
N GLY A 61 -5.74 2.46 -5.68
CA GLY A 61 -5.48 3.81 -6.17
C GLY A 61 -5.58 4.93 -5.13
N MET A 62 -5.35 4.66 -3.83
CA MET A 62 -5.46 5.64 -2.74
C MET A 62 -4.57 6.89 -2.89
N GLY A 63 -3.44 6.80 -3.60
CA GLY A 63 -2.61 7.95 -3.92
C GLY A 63 -3.33 8.96 -4.82
N ALA A 64 -3.46 10.21 -4.37
CA ALA A 64 -4.08 11.30 -5.12
C ALA A 64 -3.19 12.54 -5.13
N LYS A 65 -3.12 13.21 -6.28
CA LYS A 65 -2.56 14.56 -6.34
C LYS A 65 -3.58 15.53 -5.75
N THR A 66 -3.14 16.33 -4.79
CA THR A 66 -3.94 17.40 -4.20
C THR A 66 -3.18 18.72 -4.24
N LYS A 67 -3.84 19.80 -3.85
CA LYS A 67 -3.28 21.15 -3.79
C LYS A 67 -3.13 21.58 -2.33
N ILE A 68 -2.09 22.38 -2.08
CA ILE A 68 -1.96 23.12 -0.83
C ILE A 68 -2.92 24.32 -0.91
N GLY A 69 -3.81 24.41 0.07
CA GLY A 69 -4.71 25.55 0.30
C GLY A 69 -4.10 26.56 1.25
N GLN A 70 -4.83 27.65 1.47
CA GLN A 70 -4.49 28.67 2.45
C GLN A 70 -5.71 28.93 3.33
N ALA A 71 -5.49 28.90 4.64
CA ALA A 71 -6.46 29.23 5.68
C ALA A 71 -5.88 30.34 6.57
N GLY A 72 -6.29 31.58 6.31
CA GLY A 72 -5.73 32.76 6.97
C GLY A 72 -4.23 32.88 6.71
N THR A 73 -3.44 32.87 7.77
CA THR A 73 -1.97 32.93 7.72
C THR A 73 -1.29 31.56 7.63
N THR A 74 -2.06 30.48 7.58
CA THR A 74 -1.56 29.10 7.55
C THR A 74 -1.87 28.39 6.24
N LEU A 75 -1.16 27.29 5.97
CA LEU A 75 -1.40 26.44 4.81
C LEU A 75 -2.07 25.15 5.24
N ASP A 76 -3.01 24.67 4.43
CA ASP A 76 -3.72 23.42 4.62
C ASP A 76 -3.53 22.48 3.42
N ILE A 77 -3.68 21.17 3.63
CA ILE A 77 -3.70 20.19 2.55
C ILE A 77 -5.11 19.62 2.48
N ARG A 78 -5.74 19.71 1.31
CA ARG A 78 -7.06 19.11 1.09
C ARG A 78 -6.92 17.59 0.98
N LEU A 79 -7.44 16.88 1.97
CA LEU A 79 -7.47 15.42 1.94
C LEU A 79 -8.66 14.93 1.10
N PRO A 80 -8.43 14.07 0.10
CA PRO A 80 -9.51 13.43 -0.64
C PRO A 80 -10.41 12.60 0.28
N LYS A 81 -11.72 12.60 0.01
CA LYS A 81 -12.74 11.90 0.83
C LYS A 81 -12.36 10.45 1.14
N ARG A 82 -11.86 9.70 0.16
CA ARG A 82 -11.41 8.30 0.35
C ARG A 82 -10.32 8.13 1.41
N ILE A 83 -9.39 9.08 1.55
CA ILE A 83 -8.33 9.02 2.57
C ILE A 83 -8.92 9.33 3.94
N ILE A 84 -9.84 10.30 4.01
CA ILE A 84 -10.58 10.64 5.22
C ILE A 84 -11.35 9.42 5.72
N ASP A 85 -12.11 8.76 4.83
CA ASP A 85 -12.94 7.59 5.16
C ASP A 85 -12.07 6.39 5.57
N PHE A 86 -10.98 6.10 4.84
CA PHE A 86 -10.07 4.98 5.13
C PHE A 86 -9.33 5.13 6.47
N LEU A 87 -8.85 6.34 6.77
CA LEU A 87 -8.11 6.63 8.00
C LEU A 87 -9.02 7.05 9.17
N HIS A 88 -10.35 7.05 8.97
CA HIS A 88 -11.34 7.53 9.93
C HIS A 88 -10.93 8.88 10.54
N LEU A 89 -10.65 9.85 9.66
CA LEU A 89 -10.25 11.20 10.06
C LEU A 89 -11.50 12.04 10.35
N GLU A 90 -11.47 12.72 11.48
CA GLU A 90 -12.55 13.61 11.91
C GLU A 90 -12.00 15.00 12.19
N LYS A 91 -12.87 16.01 12.07
CA LYS A 91 -12.49 17.39 12.38
C LYS A 91 -12.08 17.49 13.85
N GLY A 92 -10.92 18.07 14.11
CA GLY A 92 -10.39 18.26 15.46
C GLY A 92 -9.61 17.07 16.02
N LYS A 93 -9.46 15.98 15.24
CA LYS A 93 -8.53 14.89 15.59
C LYS A 93 -7.10 15.43 15.61
N GLU A 94 -6.42 15.25 16.73
CA GLU A 94 -5.00 15.58 16.84
C GLU A 94 -4.17 14.58 16.04
N VAL A 95 -3.13 15.10 15.37
CA VAL A 95 -2.20 14.32 14.56
C VAL A 95 -0.80 14.88 14.75
N THR A 96 0.22 14.05 14.60
CA THR A 96 1.61 14.49 14.64
C THR A 96 2.12 14.66 13.22
N MET A 97 2.65 15.84 12.89
CA MET A 97 3.18 16.12 11.55
C MET A 97 4.65 16.57 11.65
N TYR A 98 5.53 15.89 10.92
CA TYR A 98 6.96 16.17 10.94
C TYR A 98 7.62 15.89 9.58
N PRO A 99 8.70 16.61 9.23
CA PRO A 99 9.46 16.34 8.02
C PRO A 99 10.32 15.08 8.19
N GLU A 100 10.13 14.08 7.33
CA GLU A 100 11.06 12.94 7.23
C GLU A 100 12.28 13.32 6.35
N SER A 101 12.09 14.19 5.35
CA SER A 101 13.17 14.76 4.55
C SER A 101 12.76 16.11 3.95
N LYS A 102 13.70 16.80 3.26
CA LYS A 102 13.40 18.06 2.54
C LYS A 102 12.29 17.96 1.50
N ARG A 103 11.88 16.74 1.12
CA ARG A 103 10.85 16.48 0.11
C ARG A 103 9.72 15.57 0.61
N LYS A 104 9.71 15.22 1.89
CA LYS A 104 8.73 14.30 2.46
C LYS A 104 8.28 14.79 3.83
N LEU A 105 6.97 15.04 3.92
CA LEU A 105 6.26 15.32 5.15
C LEU A 105 5.46 14.08 5.52
N VAL A 106 5.52 13.69 6.79
CA VAL A 106 4.76 12.56 7.33
C VAL A 106 3.72 13.10 8.30
N ILE A 107 2.53 12.51 8.25
CA ILE A 107 1.43 12.75 9.18
C ILE A 107 1.14 11.41 9.85
N GLU A 108 1.36 11.33 11.16
CA GLU A 108 1.01 10.20 12.01
C GLU A 108 -0.27 10.52 12.78
N LEU A 109 -1.15 9.52 12.88
CA LEU A 109 -2.47 9.61 13.53
C LEU A 109 -2.44 9.12 14.96
#